data_AF-A0A3D1JI12-F1
#
_entry.id   AF-A0A3D1JI12-F1
#
_cell.length_a   1.000
_cell.length_b   1.000
_cell.length_c   1.000
_cell.angle_alpha   90.00
_cell.angle_beta   90.00
_cell.angle_gamma   90.00
#
_symmetry.space_group_name_H-M   'P 1'
#
loop_
_entity.id
_entity.type
_entity.pdbx_description
1 polymer ?
#
loop_
_entity_poly.entity_id
_entity_poly.type
_entity_poly.pdbx_seq_one_letter_code
_entity_poly.pdbx_strand_id
1 'polypeptide(L)'
;MVFRASKENAGYFFGVTCDGRYNLTYRDLDHDIQNELISLKATSSIQARSDQINRLGVFAQGDKISLYINGSLIDEVTDSTRSSGYFGAFVAANQTAGFRVDLDQIKLWKR
;
A
#
# COMPACT_ATOMS: atom_id res chain seq x y z
N MET A 1 1.89 -0.62 -2.63
CA MET A 1 2.97 -1.42 -2.02
C MET A 1 2.40 -2.50 -1.13
N VAL A 2 3.08 -3.62 -1.01
CA VAL A 2 2.75 -4.69 -0.06
C VAL A 2 3.78 -4.68 1.08
N PHE A 3 3.35 -4.91 2.32
CA PHE A 3 4.24 -4.98 3.49
C PHE A 3 3.75 -5.97 4.55
N ARG A 4 4.68 -6.42 5.40
CA ARG A 4 4.52 -7.56 6.33
C ARG A 4 3.88 -8.78 5.65
N ALA A 5 4.23 -9.01 4.39
CA ALA A 5 3.68 -10.09 3.60
C ALA A 5 4.24 -11.45 4.03
N SER A 6 3.44 -12.51 3.94
CA SER A 6 3.94 -13.89 3.95
C SER A 6 4.61 -14.21 2.61
N LYS A 7 5.22 -15.39 2.53
CA LYS A 7 5.83 -15.87 1.27
C LYS A 7 4.77 -16.42 0.32
N GLU A 8 3.66 -16.92 0.89
CA GLU A 8 2.56 -17.54 0.17
C GLU A 8 1.65 -16.45 -0.40
N ASN A 9 0.65 -15.92 0.33
CA ASN A 9 -0.32 -14.99 -0.26
C ASN A 9 -1.00 -14.02 0.74
N ALA A 10 -0.42 -13.74 1.91
CA ALA A 10 -1.04 -12.84 2.90
C ALA A 10 -0.23 -11.57 3.13
N GLY A 11 -0.86 -10.43 3.42
CA GLY A 11 -0.16 -9.19 3.73
C GLY A 11 -1.03 -7.94 3.74
N TYR A 12 -0.42 -6.81 4.05
CA TYR A 12 -1.07 -5.51 3.91
C TYR A 12 -0.78 -4.90 2.55
N PHE A 13 -1.82 -4.39 1.90
CA PHE A 13 -1.79 -3.79 0.58
C PHE A 13 -2.19 -2.33 0.71
N PHE A 14 -1.20 -1.45 0.60
CA PHE A 14 -1.41 0.00 0.49
C PHE A 14 -1.45 0.39 -0.98
N GLY A 15 -2.64 0.70 -1.49
CA GLY A 15 -2.88 1.03 -2.89
C GLY A 15 -3.04 2.52 -3.13
N VAL A 16 -2.65 2.96 -4.33
CA VAL A 16 -2.98 4.28 -4.87
C VAL A 16 -3.50 4.14 -6.29
N THR A 17 -4.38 5.04 -6.70
CA THR A 17 -4.99 5.07 -8.04
C THR A 17 -4.60 6.32 -8.80
N CYS A 18 -4.62 6.24 -10.13
CA CYS A 18 -4.30 7.39 -11.00
C CYS A 18 -5.28 8.56 -10.83
N ASP A 19 -6.47 8.35 -10.26
CA ASP A 19 -7.44 9.41 -9.98
C ASP A 19 -7.31 10.02 -8.57
N GLY A 20 -6.20 9.76 -7.88
CA GLY A 20 -5.88 10.45 -6.62
C GLY A 20 -6.55 9.86 -5.39
N ARG A 21 -6.85 8.56 -5.41
CA ARG A 21 -7.39 7.82 -4.25
C ARG A 21 -6.38 6.83 -3.71
N TYR A 22 -6.58 6.43 -2.47
CA TYR A 22 -5.79 5.42 -1.79
C TYR A 22 -6.64 4.58 -0.86
N ASN A 23 -6.14 3.41 -0.51
CA ASN A 23 -6.75 2.50 0.44
C ASN A 23 -5.70 1.68 1.18
N LEU A 24 -6.11 1.04 2.27
CA LEU A 24 -5.31 0.03 2.96
C LEU A 24 -6.17 -1.19 3.25
N THR A 25 -5.72 -2.34 2.79
CA THR A 25 -6.38 -3.63 3.04
C THR A 25 -5.41 -4.63 3.62
N TYR A 26 -5.85 -5.44 4.57
CA TYR A 26 -5.21 -6.72 4.85
C TYR A 26 -5.88 -7.78 3.98
N ARG A 27 -5.09 -8.64 3.35
CA ARG A 27 -5.60 -9.77 2.58
C ARG A 27 -4.86 -11.05 2.94
N ASP A 28 -5.59 -12.15 2.94
CA ASP A 28 -5.06 -13.50 2.94
C ASP A 28 -5.78 -14.26 1.82
N LEU A 29 -5.11 -14.43 0.68
CA LEU A 29 -5.76 -15.00 -0.51
C LEU A 29 -5.97 -16.51 -0.40
N ASP A 30 -5.22 -17.20 0.47
CA ASP A 30 -5.37 -18.64 0.66
C ASP A 30 -6.63 -18.96 1.49
N HIS A 31 -7.03 -18.02 2.34
CA HIS A 31 -8.19 -18.16 3.24
C HIS A 31 -9.38 -17.25 2.87
N ASP A 32 -9.33 -16.58 1.72
CA ASP A 32 -10.35 -15.64 1.25
C ASP A 32 -10.68 -14.52 2.27
N ILE A 33 -9.66 -14.03 2.97
CA ILE A 33 -9.81 -12.94 3.94
C ILE A 33 -9.50 -11.62 3.24
N GLN A 34 -10.42 -10.67 3.38
CA GLN A 34 -10.22 -9.29 2.96
C GLN A 34 -10.75 -8.33 4.01
N ASN A 35 -9.85 -7.70 4.76
CA ASN A 35 -10.19 -6.70 5.75
C ASN A 35 -9.80 -5.32 5.22
N GLU A 36 -10.78 -4.43 5.08
CA GLU A 36 -10.53 -3.04 4.73
C GLU A 36 -10.21 -2.24 5.99
N LEU A 37 -8.96 -1.78 6.11
CA LEU A 37 -8.52 -0.95 7.24
C LEU A 37 -8.75 0.54 6.95
N ILE A 38 -8.62 0.93 5.68
CA ILE A 38 -8.97 2.26 5.17
C ILE A 38 -9.71 2.07 3.86
N SER A 39 -10.97 2.50 3.83
CA SER A 39 -11.78 2.55 2.61
C SER A 39 -11.18 3.47 1.56
N LEU A 40 -11.38 3.12 0.29
CA LEU A 40 -10.89 3.91 -0.84
C LEU A 40 -11.40 5.35 -0.77
N LYS A 41 -10.49 6.30 -0.54
CA LYS A 41 -10.83 7.73 -0.40
C LYS A 41 -9.81 8.62 -1.09
N ALA A 42 -10.23 9.84 -1.43
CA ALA A 42 -9.40 10.81 -2.13
C ALA A 42 -8.40 11.52 -1.19
N THR A 43 -7.27 11.95 -1.74
CA THR A 43 -6.32 12.85 -1.06
C THR A 43 -5.65 13.79 -2.06
N SER A 44 -5.39 15.02 -1.64
CA SER A 44 -4.61 16.00 -2.41
C SER A 44 -3.11 15.69 -2.43
N SER A 45 -2.64 14.73 -1.63
CA SER A 45 -1.22 14.37 -1.57
C SER A 45 -0.77 13.55 -2.78
N ILE A 46 -1.68 12.97 -3.56
CA ILE A 46 -1.35 12.19 -4.77
C ILE A 46 -1.27 13.13 -5.98
N GLN A 47 -0.19 13.02 -6.74
CA GLN A 47 -0.11 13.55 -8.09
C GLN A 47 -0.90 12.62 -9.02
N ALA A 48 -2.14 13.02 -9.34
CA ALA A 48 -3.06 12.25 -10.18
C ALA A 48 -2.71 12.37 -11.68
N ARG A 49 -3.28 11.47 -12.49
CA ARG A 49 -3.09 11.25 -13.93
C ARG A 49 -1.84 10.41 -14.26
N SER A 50 -1.72 10.05 -15.54
CA SER A 50 -0.61 9.26 -16.08
C SER A 50 0.72 9.99 -15.95
N ASP A 51 1.81 9.21 -15.92
CA ASP A 51 3.20 9.67 -15.96
C ASP A 51 3.62 10.58 -14.79
N GLN A 52 2.86 10.59 -13.70
CA GLN A 52 3.22 11.27 -12.46
C GLN A 52 4.04 10.37 -11.53
N ILE A 53 4.99 10.99 -10.81
CA ILE A 53 5.83 10.29 -9.84
C ILE A 53 5.26 10.50 -8.45
N ASN A 54 4.88 9.40 -7.80
CA ASN A 54 4.43 9.43 -6.41
C ASN A 54 5.37 8.61 -5.52
N ARG A 55 5.79 9.19 -4.40
CA ARG A 55 6.55 8.49 -3.37
C ARG A 55 5.62 7.97 -2.29
N LEU A 56 5.55 6.66 -2.16
CA LEU A 56 4.78 6.00 -1.10
C LEU A 56 5.69 5.63 0.08
N GLY A 57 5.18 5.81 1.29
CA GLY A 57 5.86 5.41 2.51
C GLY A 57 4.91 4.70 3.47
N VAL A 58 5.44 3.75 4.22
CA VAL A 58 4.76 3.10 5.34
C VAL A 58 5.72 3.07 6.50
N PHE A 59 5.27 3.56 7.66
CA PHE A 59 5.96 3.41 8.92
C PHE A 59 5.15 2.48 9.81
N ALA A 60 5.63 1.23 9.95
CA ALA A 60 4.93 0.20 10.70
C ALA A 60 5.73 -0.14 11.97
N GLN A 61 5.27 0.35 13.12
CA GLN A 61 5.93 0.19 14.43
C GLN A 61 4.97 -0.47 15.43
N GLY A 62 5.29 -1.70 15.86
CA GLY A 62 4.34 -2.52 16.62
C GLY A 62 3.06 -2.72 15.80
N ASP A 63 1.91 -2.45 16.40
CA ASP A 63 0.61 -2.56 15.73
C ASP A 63 0.20 -1.27 15.00
N LYS A 64 0.96 -0.18 15.18
CA LYS A 64 0.69 1.09 14.52
C LYS A 64 1.25 1.09 13.10
N ILE A 65 0.40 1.45 12.14
CA ILE A 65 0.71 1.59 10.71
C ILE A 65 0.39 3.03 10.30
N SER A 66 1.42 3.80 9.96
CA SER A 66 1.28 5.17 9.44
C SER A 66 1.59 5.19 7.94
N LEU A 67 0.70 5.78 7.15
CA LEU A 67 0.82 5.86 5.69
C LEU A 67 1.31 7.25 5.27
N TYR A 68 2.20 7.28 4.28
CA TYR A 68 2.75 8.51 3.71
C TYR A 68 2.62 8.52 2.18
N ILE A 69 2.26 9.67 1.63
CA ILE A 69 2.29 9.94 0.18
C ILE A 69 2.99 11.27 -0.02
N ASN A 70 4.02 11.29 -0.86
CA ASN A 70 4.80 12.47 -1.19
C ASN A 70 5.34 13.22 0.05
N GLY A 71 5.64 12.46 1.12
CA GLY A 71 6.17 12.98 2.39
C GLY A 71 5.12 13.39 3.41
N SER A 72 3.85 13.51 3.01
CA SER A 72 2.74 13.85 3.91
C SER A 72 2.18 12.61 4.59
N LEU A 73 1.95 12.67 5.90
CA LEU A 73 1.14 11.68 6.63
C LEU A 73 -0.31 11.81 6.18
N ILE A 74 -0.92 10.74 5.66
CA ILE A 74 -2.31 10.75 5.18
C ILE A 74 -3.27 9.97 6.09
N ASP A 75 -2.80 8.95 6.79
CA ASP A 75 -3.60 8.20 7.76
C ASP A 75 -2.73 7.37 8.70
N GLU A 76 -3.33 6.97 9.82
CA GLU A 76 -2.79 6.00 10.76
C GLU A 76 -3.87 5.00 11.16
N VAL A 77 -3.50 3.73 11.25
CA VAL A 77 -4.36 2.66 11.79
C VAL A 77 -3.60 1.81 12.80
N THR A 78 -4.35 1.10 13.65
CA THR A 78 -3.80 0.08 14.55
C THR A 78 -4.34 -1.28 14.13
N ASP A 79 -3.45 -2.18 13.74
CA ASP A 79 -3.79 -3.55 13.36
C ASP A 79 -2.64 -4.51 13.73
N SER A 80 -2.97 -5.58 14.44
CA SER A 80 -2.01 -6.57 14.97
C SER A 80 -2.03 -7.89 14.19
N THR A 81 -2.80 -7.98 13.10
CA THR A 81 -2.97 -9.21 12.31
C THR A 81 -1.63 -9.79 11.85
N ARG A 82 -0.69 -8.92 11.45
CA ARG A 82 0.70 -9.31 11.16
C ARG A 82 1.69 -8.28 11.70
N SER A 83 2.77 -8.77 12.27
CA SER A 83 3.84 -7.95 12.86
C SER A 83 5.11 -7.90 11.99
N SER A 84 5.31 -8.87 11.09
CA SER A 84 6.52 -8.98 10.27
C SER A 84 6.27 -9.72 8.95
N GLY A 85 7.23 -9.61 8.03
CA GLY A 85 7.19 -10.28 6.74
C GLY A 85 8.01 -9.55 5.67
N TYR A 86 7.72 -9.86 4.42
CA TYR A 86 8.31 -9.23 3.25
C TYR A 86 7.65 -7.89 2.93
N PHE A 87 8.30 -7.11 2.07
CA PHE A 87 7.74 -5.89 1.50
C PHE A 87 8.10 -5.82 0.02
N GLY A 88 7.27 -5.15 -0.77
CA GLY A 88 7.43 -5.13 -2.21
C GLY A 88 6.44 -4.22 -2.92
N ALA A 89 6.50 -4.25 -4.24
CA ALA A 89 5.51 -3.61 -5.09
C ALA A 89 4.41 -4.60 -5.48
N PHE A 90 3.22 -4.06 -5.77
CA PHE A 90 2.16 -4.78 -6.44
C PHE A 90 1.55 -3.86 -7.49
N VAL A 91 0.96 -4.44 -8.53
CA VAL A 91 0.23 -3.73 -9.58
C VAL A 91 -1.12 -4.43 -9.74
N ALA A 92 -2.20 -3.65 -9.81
CA ALA A 92 -3.55 -4.14 -10.02
C ALA A 92 -4.15 -3.49 -11.28
N ALA A 93 -4.14 -4.23 -12.40
CA ALA A 93 -4.60 -3.75 -13.70
C ALA A 93 -6.08 -4.06 -13.94
N ASN A 94 -6.97 -3.64 -13.03
CA ASN A 94 -8.38 -4.06 -13.08
C ASN A 94 -9.17 -3.43 -14.23
N GLN A 95 -8.78 -2.26 -14.73
CA GLN A 95 -9.60 -1.44 -15.63
C GLN A 95 -8.87 -0.99 -16.91
N THR A 96 -7.57 -1.23 -17.02
CA THR A 96 -6.74 -0.66 -18.09
C THR A 96 -5.84 -1.73 -18.69
N ALA A 97 -6.12 -2.09 -19.95
CA ALA A 97 -5.29 -3.01 -20.70
C ALA A 97 -3.89 -2.41 -20.90
N GLY A 98 -2.85 -3.23 -20.73
CA GLY A 98 -1.47 -2.77 -20.85
C GLY A 98 -1.02 -1.80 -19.74
N PHE A 99 -1.70 -1.79 -18.59
CA PHE A 99 -1.31 -0.94 -17.46
C PHE A 99 0.13 -1.26 -17.02
N ARG A 100 0.96 -0.22 -16.99
CA ARG A 100 2.37 -0.28 -16.62
C ARG A 100 2.63 0.67 -15.46
N VAL A 101 3.46 0.21 -14.53
CA VAL A 101 4.03 1.03 -13.46
C VAL A 101 5.53 0.82 -13.48
N ASP A 102 6.28 1.92 -13.49
CA ASP A 102 7.73 1.90 -13.35
C ASP A 102 8.10 2.20 -11.88
N LEU A 103 9.05 1.43 -11.36
CA LEU A 103 9.54 1.54 -9.98
C LEU A 103 11.04 1.85 -10.02
N ASP A 104 11.42 2.98 -9.43
CA ASP A 104 12.82 3.40 -9.37
C ASP A 104 13.51 2.91 -8.09
N GLN A 105 12.98 3.27 -6.91
CA GLN A 105 13.60 2.93 -5.63
C GLN A 105 12.64 2.23 -4.68
N ILE A 106 13.12 1.14 -4.08
CA ILE A 106 12.48 0.46 -2.95
C ILE A 106 13.49 0.31 -1.81
N LYS A 107 13.16 0.86 -0.64
CA LYS A 107 14.06 0.88 0.53
C LYS A 107 13.31 0.46 1.77
N LEU A 108 14.00 -0.27 2.63
CA LEU A 108 13.51 -0.68 3.95
C LEU A 108 14.49 -0.18 5.00
N TRP A 109 13.94 0.43 6.06
CA TRP A 109 14.68 0.76 7.25
C TRP A 109 14.17 -0.11 8.41
N LYS A 110 15.07 -0.91 8.99
CA LYS A 110 14.82 -1.66 10.23
C LYS A 110 15.72 -1.08 11.32
N ARG A 111 15.15 -0.86 12.50
CA ARG A 111 15.92 -0.54 13.70
C ARG A 111 16.37 -1.83 14.37
#